data_AF-A0A7W0XUB0-F1
#
_entry.id   AF-A0A7W0XUB0-F1
#
_cell.length_a   1.000
_cell.length_b   1.000
_cell.length_c   1.000
_cell.angle_alpha   90.00
_cell.angle_beta   90.00
_cell.angle_gamma   90.00
#
_symmetry.space_group_name_H-M   'P 1'
#
loop_
_entity.id
_entity.type
_entity.pdbx_description
1 polymer ?
#
loop_
_entity_poly.entity_id
_entity_poly.type
_entity_poly.pdbx_seq_one_letter_code
_entity_poly.pdbx_strand_id
1 'polypeptide(L)'
;MADLAALFDDLQCSLACCERLIAELDGPADAVALEAFWTTAVISYGRCFSPGKRGVGLTEDDITATKLEGDVLGWHKALLQIRDLYAGKVNPREAFTVGAAPNDFGKAEGVALSSMRRPPVDDISVRQTGAIAYALCGIIDARIAEQQQVVFTAAAALRKAELAKLPVLEVVSEEPTPVVPES
;
A
#
# COMPACT_ATOMS: atom_id res chain seq x y z
N MET A 1 11.01 -13.27 9.16
CA MET A 1 9.58 -13.32 9.49
C MET A 1 8.97 -11.94 9.68
N ALA A 2 9.50 -11.09 10.56
CA ALA A 2 8.94 -9.75 10.78
C ALA A 2 8.75 -8.92 9.49
N ASP A 3 9.70 -9.01 8.54
CA ASP A 3 9.55 -8.34 7.23
C ASP A 3 8.38 -8.89 6.40
N LEU A 4 8.20 -10.21 6.33
CA LEU A 4 7.08 -10.82 5.60
C LEU A 4 5.73 -10.43 6.25
N ALA A 5 5.66 -10.40 7.58
CA ALA A 5 4.46 -9.94 8.29
C ALA A 5 4.15 -8.46 8.00
N ALA A 6 5.17 -7.60 7.94
CA ALA A 6 4.99 -6.20 7.56
C ALA A 6 4.51 -6.04 6.10
N LEU A 7 5.05 -6.83 5.17
CA LEU A 7 4.57 -6.85 3.78
C LEU A 7 3.11 -7.31 3.70
N PHE A 8 2.75 -8.33 4.46
CA PHE A 8 1.37 -8.82 4.52
C PHE A 8 0.41 -7.74 5.05
N ASP A 9 0.79 -7.04 6.12
CA ASP A 9 0.01 -5.95 6.70
C ASP A 9 -0.19 -4.78 5.73
N ASP A 10 0.87 -4.35 5.03
CA ASP A 10 0.79 -3.31 3.99
C ASP A 10 -0.16 -3.74 2.84
N LEU A 11 -0.14 -5.01 2.41
CA LEU A 11 -1.07 -5.53 1.39
C LEU A 11 -2.52 -5.60 1.89
N GLN A 12 -2.75 -6.04 3.13
CA GLN A 12 -4.09 -6.05 3.75
C GLN A 12 -4.65 -4.63 3.89
N CYS A 13 -3.81 -3.67 4.27
CA CYS A 13 -4.18 -2.26 4.30
C CYS A 13 -4.61 -1.77 2.91
N SER A 14 -3.86 -2.12 1.86
CA SER A 14 -4.23 -1.78 0.48
C SER A 14 -5.57 -2.41 0.08
N LEU A 15 -5.81 -3.67 0.44
CA LEU A 15 -7.06 -4.38 0.16
C LEU A 15 -8.26 -3.73 0.85
N ALA A 16 -8.18 -3.49 2.15
CA ALA A 16 -9.26 -2.86 2.92
C ALA A 16 -9.61 -1.47 2.36
N CYS A 17 -8.61 -0.71 1.91
CA CYS A 17 -8.84 0.57 1.24
C CYS A 17 -9.56 0.39 -0.11
N CYS A 18 -9.17 -0.60 -0.92
CA CYS A 18 -9.85 -0.90 -2.19
C CYS A 18 -11.31 -1.35 -1.98
N GLU A 19 -11.59 -2.19 -0.99
CA GLU A 19 -12.96 -2.61 -0.64
C GLU A 19 -13.80 -1.41 -0.22
N ARG A 20 -13.23 -0.52 0.60
CA ARG A 20 -13.92 0.70 1.01
C ARG A 20 -14.16 1.65 -0.16
N LEU A 21 -13.20 1.80 -1.06
CA LEU A 21 -13.34 2.60 -2.28
C LEU A 21 -14.47 2.11 -3.18
N ILE A 22 -14.60 0.81 -3.38
CA ILE A 22 -15.70 0.23 -4.18
C ILE A 22 -17.05 0.66 -3.57
N ALA A 23 -17.20 0.54 -2.24
CA ALA A 23 -18.43 0.95 -1.57
C ALA A 23 -18.71 2.46 -1.65
N GLU A 24 -17.67 3.30 -1.60
CA GLU A 24 -17.81 4.77 -1.72
C GLU A 24 -18.13 5.20 -3.16
N LEU A 25 -17.61 4.50 -4.17
CA LEU A 25 -17.85 4.80 -5.60
C LEU A 25 -19.28 4.46 -6.04
N ASP A 26 -19.95 3.52 -5.37
CA ASP A 26 -21.34 3.17 -5.64
C ASP A 26 -22.35 4.20 -5.08
N GLY A 27 -21.89 5.15 -4.24
CA GLY A 27 -22.72 6.14 -3.55
C GLY A 27 -22.49 7.60 -3.98
N PRO A 28 -23.10 8.59 -3.29
CA PRO A 28 -22.71 9.98 -3.43
C PRO A 28 -21.28 10.16 -2.89
N ALA A 29 -20.31 10.06 -3.79
CA ALA A 29 -18.90 9.97 -3.45
C ALA A 29 -18.39 11.22 -2.69
N ASP A 30 -17.91 11.01 -1.46
CA ASP A 30 -17.10 11.99 -0.75
C ASP A 30 -15.69 11.99 -1.34
N ALA A 31 -15.35 13.08 -2.04
CA ALA A 31 -14.05 13.25 -2.67
C ALA A 31 -12.88 13.15 -1.68
N VAL A 32 -13.07 13.56 -0.43
CA VAL A 32 -12.02 13.47 0.60
C VAL A 32 -11.82 12.02 1.02
N ALA A 33 -12.91 11.27 1.24
CA ALA A 33 -12.85 9.85 1.55
C ALA A 33 -12.20 9.05 0.41
N LEU A 34 -12.62 9.28 -0.84
CA LEU A 34 -12.02 8.64 -2.01
C LEU A 34 -10.52 8.89 -2.09
N GLU A 35 -10.08 10.14 -1.91
CA GLU A 35 -8.66 10.46 -1.96
C GLU A 35 -7.90 9.82 -0.78
N ALA A 36 -8.45 9.85 0.43
CA ALA A 36 -7.82 9.28 1.61
C ALA A 36 -7.58 7.77 1.45
N PHE A 37 -8.60 7.02 1.03
CA PHE A 37 -8.47 5.58 0.82
C PHE A 37 -7.55 5.27 -0.36
N TRP A 38 -7.64 6.01 -1.47
CA TRP A 38 -6.78 5.75 -2.62
C TRP A 38 -5.30 6.06 -2.35
N THR A 39 -5.03 7.19 -1.69
CA THR A 39 -3.68 7.56 -1.27
C THR A 39 -3.10 6.49 -0.34
N THR A 40 -3.87 6.04 0.64
CA THR A 40 -3.45 5.00 1.59
C THR A 40 -3.19 3.67 0.87
N ALA A 41 -4.10 3.23 -0.01
CA ALA A 41 -3.95 2.00 -0.77
C ALA A 41 -2.64 1.98 -1.57
N VAL A 42 -2.41 3.03 -2.35
CA VAL A 42 -1.26 3.12 -3.25
C VAL A 42 0.06 3.26 -2.49
N ILE A 43 0.07 3.99 -1.37
CA ILE A 43 1.27 4.10 -0.52
C ILE A 43 1.60 2.74 0.12
N SER A 44 0.62 2.07 0.74
CA SER A 44 0.85 0.76 1.37
C SER A 44 1.28 -0.29 0.34
N TYR A 45 0.64 -0.31 -0.84
CA TYR A 45 1.07 -1.14 -1.97
C TYR A 45 2.53 -0.86 -2.36
N GLY A 46 2.90 0.41 -2.59
CA GLY A 46 4.25 0.78 -3.03
C GLY A 46 5.34 0.51 -1.99
N ARG A 47 5.02 0.49 -0.69
CA ARG A 47 5.95 0.08 0.38
C ARG A 47 6.37 -1.37 0.23
N CYS A 48 5.49 -2.23 -0.27
CA CYS A 48 5.77 -3.64 -0.47
C CYS A 48 6.93 -3.89 -1.47
N PHE A 49 7.16 -2.96 -2.40
CA PHE A 49 8.20 -3.02 -3.44
C PHE A 49 9.40 -2.11 -3.17
N SER A 50 9.43 -1.45 -2.01
CA SER A 50 10.50 -0.54 -1.61
C SER A 50 11.30 -1.17 -0.48
N PRO A 51 12.25 -2.10 -0.77
CA PRO A 51 12.97 -2.81 0.27
C PRO A 51 13.72 -1.81 1.17
N GLY A 52 13.38 -1.82 2.46
CA GLY A 52 14.07 -1.00 3.46
C GLY A 52 15.50 -1.50 3.71
N LYS A 53 16.14 -0.98 4.77
CA LYS A 53 17.52 -1.39 5.15
C LYS A 53 17.72 -2.89 5.38
N ARG A 54 16.64 -3.65 5.59
CA ARG A 54 16.65 -5.11 5.79
C ARG A 54 16.60 -5.92 4.49
N GLY A 55 16.40 -5.27 3.34
CA GLY A 55 16.55 -5.89 2.00
C GLY A 55 15.44 -6.83 1.56
N VAL A 56 14.32 -6.91 2.29
CA VAL A 56 13.17 -7.76 1.95
C VAL A 56 12.07 -6.89 1.34
N GLY A 57 11.64 -7.22 0.14
CA GLY A 57 10.54 -6.57 -0.60
C GLY A 57 10.08 -7.48 -1.74
N LEU A 58 8.87 -7.23 -2.23
CA LEU A 58 8.33 -7.89 -3.41
C LEU A 58 9.05 -7.41 -4.68
N THR A 59 9.04 -8.24 -5.72
CA THR A 59 9.64 -7.93 -7.02
C THR A 59 8.64 -8.08 -8.17
N GLU A 60 9.04 -7.69 -9.40
CA GLU A 60 8.23 -7.96 -10.60
C GLU A 60 8.02 -9.47 -10.85
N ASP A 61 8.90 -10.33 -10.33
CA ASP A 61 8.71 -11.79 -10.39
C ASP A 61 7.51 -12.21 -9.54
N ASP A 62 7.29 -11.55 -8.40
CA ASP A 62 6.12 -11.79 -7.55
C ASP A 62 4.82 -11.36 -8.24
N ILE A 63 4.85 -10.25 -8.98
CA ILE A 63 3.73 -9.83 -9.84
C ILE A 63 3.44 -10.90 -10.88
N THR A 64 4.48 -11.41 -11.55
CA THR A 64 4.34 -12.44 -12.59
C THR A 64 3.82 -13.75 -12.00
N ALA A 65 4.23 -14.10 -10.77
CA ALA A 65 3.80 -15.29 -10.06
C ALA A 65 2.31 -15.27 -9.67
N THR A 66 1.65 -14.10 -9.65
CA THR A 66 0.20 -14.01 -9.42
C THR A 66 -0.63 -14.69 -10.51
N LYS A 67 -0.09 -14.80 -11.74
CA LYS A 67 -0.76 -15.37 -12.92
C LYS A 67 -2.13 -14.73 -13.24
N LEU A 68 -2.35 -13.49 -12.80
CA LEU A 68 -3.53 -12.72 -13.18
C LEU A 68 -3.50 -12.42 -14.69
N GLU A 69 -4.68 -12.37 -15.31
CA GLU A 69 -4.82 -12.08 -16.73
C GLU A 69 -4.69 -10.58 -17.02
N GLY A 70 -4.24 -10.23 -18.23
CA GLY A 70 -4.09 -8.85 -18.70
C GLY A 70 -2.70 -8.25 -18.46
N ASP A 71 -2.58 -6.93 -18.61
CA ASP A 71 -1.31 -6.20 -18.41
C ASP A 71 -1.07 -5.85 -16.94
N VAL A 72 -0.88 -6.88 -16.12
CA VAL A 72 -0.68 -6.76 -14.67
C VAL A 72 0.59 -6.00 -14.34
N LEU A 73 1.67 -6.25 -15.11
CA LEU A 73 2.95 -5.60 -14.90
C LEU A 73 2.91 -4.12 -15.30
N GLY A 74 2.21 -3.78 -16.39
CA GLY A 74 1.95 -2.40 -16.76
C GLY A 74 1.16 -1.66 -15.68
N TRP A 75 0.11 -2.29 -15.13
CA TRP A 75 -0.66 -1.70 -14.03
C TRP A 75 0.19 -1.53 -12.75
N HIS A 76 1.00 -2.53 -12.38
CA HIS A 76 1.96 -2.40 -11.28
C HIS A 76 2.87 -1.18 -11.44
N LYS A 77 3.45 -0.98 -12.63
CA LYS A 77 4.31 0.18 -12.94
C LYS A 77 3.55 1.49 -12.84
N ALA A 78 2.31 1.53 -13.32
CA ALA A 78 1.44 2.70 -13.17
C ALA A 78 1.16 3.00 -11.68
N LEU A 79 0.87 1.99 -10.86
CA LEU A 79 0.66 2.16 -9.41
C LEU A 79 1.88 2.76 -8.71
N LEU A 80 3.10 2.33 -9.06
CA LEU A 80 4.31 2.92 -8.49
C LEU A 80 4.49 4.39 -8.90
N GLN A 81 4.14 4.76 -10.13
CA GLN A 81 4.15 6.16 -10.57
C GLN A 81 3.09 7.01 -9.84
N ILE A 82 1.90 6.44 -9.62
CA ILE A 82 0.84 7.10 -8.84
C ILE A 82 1.30 7.27 -7.39
N ARG A 83 1.95 6.26 -6.80
CA ARG A 83 2.56 6.36 -5.46
C ARG A 83 3.53 7.52 -5.39
N ASP A 84 4.44 7.61 -6.35
CA ASP A 84 5.45 8.67 -6.40
C ASP A 84 4.81 10.05 -6.53
N LEU A 85 3.69 10.17 -7.25
CA LEU A 85 2.92 11.41 -7.32
C LEU A 85 2.32 11.80 -5.96
N TYR A 86 1.69 10.86 -5.24
CA TYR A 86 1.09 11.13 -3.93
C TYR A 86 2.11 11.32 -2.80
N ALA A 87 3.27 10.67 -2.87
CA ALA A 87 4.37 10.82 -1.92
C ALA A 87 5.30 12.01 -2.26
N GLY A 88 5.13 12.61 -3.44
CA GLY A 88 5.99 13.67 -3.96
C GLY A 88 5.64 15.07 -3.45
N LYS A 89 6.36 16.07 -3.98
CA LYS A 89 6.13 17.49 -3.68
C LYS A 89 5.10 18.15 -4.60
N VAL A 90 4.71 17.47 -5.68
CA VAL A 90 3.74 17.98 -6.65
C VAL A 90 2.34 17.76 -6.10
N ASN A 91 1.43 18.73 -6.29
CA ASN A 91 0.03 18.54 -5.89
C ASN A 91 -0.56 17.36 -6.69
N PRO A 92 -1.05 16.28 -6.04
CA PRO A 92 -1.60 15.12 -6.75
C PRO A 92 -3.00 15.40 -7.34
N ARG A 93 -3.72 16.40 -6.82
CA ARG A 93 -5.11 16.74 -7.22
C ARG A 93 -5.18 17.61 -8.47
N GLU A 94 -4.26 18.57 -8.59
CA GLU A 94 -4.29 19.59 -9.64
C GLU A 94 -2.89 19.82 -10.22
N ALA A 95 -2.84 20.01 -11.54
CA ALA A 95 -1.67 20.53 -12.23
C ALA A 95 -1.83 22.06 -12.39
N PHE A 96 -0.79 22.81 -12.03
CA PHE A 96 -0.76 24.27 -12.16
C PHE A 96 0.29 24.68 -13.18
N THR A 97 -0.06 25.60 -14.07
CA THR A 97 0.85 26.19 -15.05
C THR A 97 0.82 27.69 -14.92
N VAL A 98 1.99 28.31 -14.82
CA VAL A 98 2.17 29.76 -14.76
C VAL A 98 2.86 30.22 -16.05
N GLY A 99 2.27 31.19 -16.73
CA GLY A 99 2.83 31.81 -17.93
C GLY A 99 2.92 33.33 -17.79
N ALA A 100 3.89 33.96 -18.44
CA ALA A 100 3.96 35.41 -18.57
C ALA A 100 3.37 35.83 -19.91
N ALA A 101 2.54 36.87 -19.89
CA ALA A 101 2.04 37.52 -21.10
C ALA A 101 2.99 38.67 -21.46
N PRO A 102 3.68 38.63 -22.62
CA PRO A 102 4.48 39.75 -23.08
C PRO A 102 3.59 40.84 -23.71
N ASN A 103 4.06 42.07 -23.65
CA ASN A 103 3.55 43.17 -24.46
C ASN A 103 4.14 43.16 -25.88
N ASP A 104 3.72 44.11 -26.72
CA ASP A 104 4.20 44.28 -28.10
C ASP A 104 5.73 44.51 -28.21
N PHE A 105 6.39 44.87 -27.10
CA PHE A 105 7.83 45.07 -27.01
C PHE A 105 8.59 43.85 -26.42
N GLY A 106 7.90 42.72 -26.23
CA GLY A 106 8.48 41.49 -25.68
C GLY A 106 8.79 41.56 -24.17
N LYS A 107 8.31 42.58 -23.46
CA LYS A 107 8.45 42.69 -22.01
C LYS A 107 7.24 42.06 -21.32
N ALA A 108 7.47 41.34 -20.23
CA ALA A 108 6.38 40.79 -19.42
C ALA A 108 5.47 41.93 -18.91
N GLU A 109 4.19 41.87 -19.24
CA GLU A 109 3.15 42.83 -18.86
C GLU A 109 2.05 42.18 -18.02
N GLY A 110 1.96 40.85 -18.03
CA GLY A 110 1.04 40.11 -17.16
C GLY A 110 1.53 38.71 -16.83
N VAL A 111 0.83 38.07 -15.89
CA VAL A 111 1.01 36.67 -15.51
C VAL A 111 -0.35 35.98 -15.57
N ALA A 112 -0.40 34.80 -16.16
CA ALA A 112 -1.56 33.92 -16.17
C ALA A 112 -1.27 32.66 -15.36
N LEU A 113 -2.21 32.29 -14.49
CA LEU A 113 -2.22 31.01 -13.77
C LEU A 113 -3.37 30.17 -14.34
N SER A 114 -3.07 28.94 -14.78
CA SER A 114 -4.05 27.95 -15.18
C SER A 114 -3.93 26.72 -14.27
N SER A 115 -5.07 26.14 -13.89
CA SER A 115 -5.11 24.87 -13.16
C SER A 115 -6.01 23.85 -13.88
N MET A 116 -5.63 22.58 -13.77
CA MET A 116 -6.41 21.46 -14.30
C MET A 116 -6.51 20.36 -13.24
N ARG A 117 -7.75 19.99 -12.86
CA ARG A 117 -8.00 18.85 -11.97
C ARG A 117 -7.65 17.55 -12.65
N ARG A 118 -6.96 16.69 -11.90
CA ARG A 118 -6.79 15.30 -12.31
C ARG A 118 -8.08 14.53 -12.07
N PRO A 119 -8.40 13.54 -12.92
CA PRO A 119 -9.57 12.68 -12.71
C PRO A 119 -9.51 11.98 -11.35
N PRO A 120 -10.65 11.78 -10.68
CA PRO A 120 -10.71 10.90 -9.52
C PRO A 120 -10.39 9.45 -9.94
N VAL A 121 -10.07 8.60 -8.96
CA VAL A 121 -9.91 7.17 -9.19
C VAL A 121 -11.25 6.55 -9.65
N ASP A 122 -11.18 5.64 -10.61
CA ASP A 122 -12.33 4.91 -11.14
C ASP A 122 -12.43 3.48 -10.59
N ASP A 123 -13.61 2.86 -10.74
CA ASP A 123 -13.90 1.50 -10.26
C ASP A 123 -12.96 0.44 -10.83
N ILE A 124 -12.57 0.53 -12.11
CA ILE A 124 -11.70 -0.45 -12.76
C ILE A 124 -10.31 -0.41 -12.12
N SER A 125 -9.76 0.79 -11.96
CA SER A 125 -8.47 1.01 -11.30
C SER A 125 -8.46 0.45 -9.87
N VAL A 126 -9.53 0.66 -9.11
CA VAL A 126 -9.65 0.13 -7.74
C VAL A 126 -9.70 -1.40 -7.74
N ARG A 127 -10.53 -2.01 -8.58
CA ARG A 127 -10.67 -3.47 -8.66
C ARG A 127 -9.39 -4.17 -9.10
N GLN A 128 -8.72 -3.62 -10.11
CA GLN A 128 -7.43 -4.16 -10.58
C GLN A 128 -6.38 -4.11 -9.48
N THR A 129 -6.31 -3.00 -8.73
CA THR A 129 -5.38 -2.85 -7.60
C THR A 129 -5.68 -3.85 -6.49
N GLY A 130 -6.95 -4.00 -6.11
CA GLY A 130 -7.38 -4.99 -5.13
C GLY A 130 -7.06 -6.43 -5.56
N ALA A 131 -7.30 -6.78 -6.82
CA ALA A 131 -7.00 -8.12 -7.34
C ALA A 131 -5.50 -8.47 -7.24
N ILE A 132 -4.62 -7.52 -7.60
CA ILE A 132 -3.17 -7.73 -7.45
C ILE A 132 -2.77 -7.86 -5.98
N ALA A 133 -3.26 -6.96 -5.11
CA ALA A 133 -2.93 -7.00 -3.69
C ALA A 133 -3.37 -8.32 -3.04
N TYR A 134 -4.55 -8.82 -3.41
CA TYR A 134 -5.08 -10.11 -2.92
C TYR A 134 -4.22 -11.28 -3.36
N ALA A 135 -3.84 -11.34 -4.64
CA ALA A 135 -2.98 -12.40 -5.14
C ALA A 135 -1.59 -12.39 -4.46
N LEU A 136 -1.03 -11.20 -4.22
CA LEU A 136 0.24 -11.05 -3.50
C LEU A 136 0.14 -11.46 -2.03
N CYS A 137 -1.01 -11.23 -1.36
CA CYS A 137 -1.24 -11.74 0.00
C CYS A 137 -1.06 -13.26 0.04
N GLY A 138 -1.58 -13.99 -0.94
CA GLY A 138 -1.42 -15.45 -1.02
C GLY A 138 0.05 -15.89 -1.17
N ILE A 139 0.84 -15.16 -1.95
CA ILE A 139 2.28 -15.42 -2.11
C ILE A 139 3.02 -15.17 -0.80
N ILE A 140 2.73 -14.06 -0.10
CA ILE A 140 3.37 -13.74 1.17
C ILE A 140 2.96 -14.71 2.27
N ASP A 141 1.69 -15.11 2.34
CA ASP A 141 1.19 -16.07 3.32
C ASP A 141 1.91 -17.42 3.20
N ALA A 142 2.08 -17.93 1.98
CA ALA A 142 2.86 -19.14 1.71
C ALA A 142 4.32 -18.99 2.20
N ARG A 143 4.97 -17.86 1.92
CA ARG A 143 6.34 -17.57 2.40
C ARG A 143 6.42 -17.49 3.94
N ILE A 144 5.40 -16.93 4.58
CA ILE A 144 5.30 -16.87 6.05
C ILE A 144 5.22 -18.28 6.61
N ALA A 145 4.34 -19.14 6.07
CA ALA A 145 4.17 -20.52 6.53
C ALA A 145 5.47 -21.33 6.37
N GLU A 146 6.15 -21.22 5.24
CA GLU A 146 7.45 -21.85 5.01
C GLU A 146 8.50 -21.38 6.04
N GLN A 147 8.63 -20.07 6.21
CA GLN A 147 9.61 -19.51 7.14
C GLN A 147 9.28 -19.86 8.61
N GLN A 148 7.99 -19.88 8.98
CA GLN A 148 7.52 -20.34 10.29
C GLN A 148 7.94 -21.79 10.55
N GLN A 149 7.74 -22.68 9.57
CA GLN A 149 8.12 -24.08 9.71
C GLN A 149 9.64 -24.25 9.90
N VAL A 150 10.44 -23.48 9.16
CA VAL A 150 11.91 -23.47 9.31
C VAL A 150 12.31 -23.02 10.71
N VAL A 151 11.78 -21.89 11.17
CA VAL A 151 12.09 -21.34 12.50
C VAL A 151 11.66 -22.29 13.61
N PHE A 152 10.46 -22.88 13.49
CA PHE A 152 9.95 -23.84 14.46
C PHE A 152 10.81 -25.10 14.52
N THR A 153 11.17 -25.67 13.36
CA THR A 153 12.01 -26.87 13.29
C THR A 153 13.39 -26.63 13.92
N ALA A 154 13.99 -25.47 13.63
CA ALA A 154 15.27 -25.08 14.24
C ALA A 154 15.14 -24.90 15.76
N ALA A 155 14.08 -24.23 16.23
CA ALA A 155 13.83 -24.05 17.66
C ALA A 155 13.57 -25.37 18.39
N ALA A 156 12.83 -26.29 17.77
CA ALA A 156 12.52 -27.61 18.31
C ALA A 156 13.76 -28.52 18.46
N ALA A 157 14.81 -28.27 17.67
CA ALA A 157 16.07 -29.00 17.76
C ALA A 157 17.01 -28.48 18.87
N LEU A 158 16.73 -27.31 19.47
CA LEU A 158 17.54 -26.74 20.53
C LEU A 158 17.34 -27.47 21.86
N ARG A 159 18.42 -27.63 22.63
CA ARG A 159 18.29 -28.08 24.02
C ARG A 159 17.65 -26.99 24.87
N LYS A 160 17.02 -27.37 25.98
CA LYS A 160 16.38 -26.45 26.94
C LYS A 160 17.30 -25.27 27.36
N ALA A 161 18.58 -25.55 27.60
CA ALA A 161 19.56 -24.52 28.00
C ALA A 161 19.94 -23.55 26.87
N GLU A 162 19.79 -23.95 25.61
CA GLU A 162 20.03 -23.11 24.43
C GLU A 162 18.79 -22.28 24.12
N LEU A 163 17.60 -22.90 24.23
CA LEU A 163 16.32 -22.21 24.08
C LEU A 163 16.14 -21.08 25.10
N ALA A 164 16.56 -21.30 26.36
CA ALA A 164 16.50 -20.31 27.44
C ALA A 164 17.42 -19.09 27.22
N LYS A 165 18.35 -19.14 26.26
CA LYS A 165 19.21 -18.00 25.88
C LYS A 165 18.62 -17.15 24.77
N LEU A 166 17.53 -17.60 24.14
CA LEU A 166 16.85 -16.81 23.12
C LEU A 166 16.21 -15.57 23.76
N PRO A 167 16.12 -14.45 23.02
CA PRO A 167 15.42 -13.26 23.51
C PRO A 167 13.97 -13.61 23.91
N VAL A 168 13.59 -13.25 25.13
CA VAL A 168 12.23 -13.46 25.61
C VAL A 168 11.34 -12.41 24.96
N LEU A 169 10.27 -12.85 24.31
CA LEU A 169 9.20 -11.97 23.85
C LEU A 169 8.14 -11.91 24.95
N GLU A 170 7.96 -10.76 25.58
CA GLU A 170 6.82 -10.56 26.47
C GLU A 170 5.56 -10.42 25.60
N VAL A 171 4.69 -11.44 25.67
CA VAL A 171 3.36 -11.37 25.06
C VAL A 171 2.43 -10.74 26.08
N VAL A 172 2.06 -9.48 25.87
CA VAL A 172 1.03 -8.83 26.67
C VAL A 172 -0.31 -9.44 26.26
N SER A 173 -0.81 -10.38 27.05
CA SER A 173 -2.20 -10.82 26.97
C SER A 173 -3.07 -9.76 27.65
N GLU A 174 -3.86 -9.00 26.89
CA GLU A 174 -4.97 -8.26 27.50
C GLU A 174 -5.99 -9.27 28.02
N GLU A 175 -6.10 -9.41 29.34
CA GLU A 175 -7.23 -10.11 29.94
C GLU A 175 -8.52 -9.34 29.61
N PRO A 176 -9.60 -10.03 29.18
CA PRO A 176 -10.84 -9.36 28.83
C PRO A 176 -11.41 -8.65 30.05
N THR A 177 -11.58 -7.33 29.94
CA THR A 177 -12.20 -6.49 30.97
C THR A 177 -13.57 -7.08 31.35
N PRO A 178 -13.83 -7.39 32.63
CA PRO A 178 -15.12 -7.93 33.04
C PRO A 178 -16.20 -6.89 32.76
N VAL A 179 -17.15 -7.24 31.89
CA VAL A 179 -18.36 -6.46 31.63
C VAL A 179 -19.19 -6.49 32.90
N VAL A 180 -19.24 -5.37 33.61
CA VAL A 180 -20.16 -5.17 34.74
C VAL A 180 -21.57 -5.00 34.16
N PRO A 181 -22.55 -5.86 34.49
CA PRO A 181 -23.91 -5.65 34.04
C PRO A 181 -24.49 -4.41 34.73
N GLU A 182 -25.01 -3.47 33.93
CA GLU A 182 -25.76 -2.32 34.43
C GLU A 182 -27.03 -2.81 35.15
N SER A 183 -27.23 -2.29 36.37
CA SER A 183 -28.34 -2.56 37.28
C SER A 183 -29.57 -1.72 36.97
#